data_AF-A0A921REV6-F1
#
_entry.id   AF-A0A921REV6-F1
#
_cell.length_a   1.000
_cell.length_b   1.000
_cell.length_c   1.000
_cell.angle_alpha   90.00
_cell.angle_beta   90.00
_cell.angle_gamma   90.00
#
_symmetry.space_group_name_H-M   'P 1'
#
loop_
_entity.id
_entity.type
_entity.pdbx_description
1 polymer ?
#
loop_
_entity_poly.entity_id
_entity_poly.type
_entity_poly.pdbx_seq_one_letter_code
_entity_poly.pdbx_strand_id
1 'polypeptide(L)'
;SSIAPYRIVGSGEEPPVPYRDGDAPLEDTPALCKCKLKCIKLISWNVDYPGRRYYRCRNVGTAQDCNHLEWIDPQYNDFLRTLLLDLANAVRKLKRDFAKERQASI
;
A
#
# COMPACT_ATOMS: atom_id res chain seq x y z
N SER A 1 9.44 20.59 10.95
CA SER A 1 10.20 19.38 10.57
C SER A 1 9.33 18.52 9.68
N SER A 2 9.45 18.73 8.36
CA SER A 2 8.58 18.16 7.33
C SER A 2 8.98 16.73 7.02
N ILE A 3 8.28 15.76 7.60
CA ILE A 3 8.34 14.37 7.14
C ILE A 3 7.73 14.37 5.74
N ALA A 4 8.57 14.17 4.72
CA ALA A 4 8.13 14.04 3.33
C ALA A 4 6.99 13.00 3.25
N PRO A 5 5.86 13.33 2.63
CA PRO A 5 4.67 12.50 2.69
C PRO A 5 5.01 11.20 1.99
N TYR A 6 4.75 10.08 2.66
CA TYR A 6 4.75 8.72 2.14
C TYR A 6 4.71 8.68 0.62
N ARG A 7 5.91 8.74 0.04
CA ARG A 7 6.12 8.52 -1.38
C ARG A 7 5.56 7.12 -1.59
N ILE A 8 4.74 6.88 -2.61
CA ILE A 8 4.42 5.54 -3.09
C ILE A 8 5.74 4.96 -3.63
N VAL A 9 6.68 4.73 -2.73
CA VAL A 9 7.96 4.11 -2.96
C VAL A 9 7.81 2.82 -2.20
N GLY A 10 7.18 1.87 -2.89
CA GLY A 10 7.65 0.50 -2.73
C GLY A 10 9.16 0.53 -2.90
N SER A 11 9.86 -0.36 -2.22
CA SER A 11 11.31 -0.56 -2.18
C SER A 11 11.98 -0.83 -3.56
N GLY A 12 11.39 -0.39 -4.68
CA GLY A 12 11.63 -0.88 -6.03
C GLY A 12 11.03 -2.25 -6.26
N GLU A 13 10.60 -2.95 -5.20
CA GLU A 13 10.06 -4.30 -5.28
C GLU A 13 8.54 -4.27 -5.40
N GLU A 14 8.03 -5.11 -6.32
CA GLU A 14 6.60 -5.32 -6.48
C GLU A 14 6.00 -5.78 -5.14
N PRO A 15 4.89 -5.17 -4.70
CA PRO A 15 4.27 -5.60 -3.46
C PRO A 15 3.70 -7.03 -3.61
N PRO A 16 3.56 -7.77 -2.49
CA PRO A 16 2.98 -9.11 -2.53
C PRO A 16 1.52 -9.07 -2.99
N VAL A 17 0.77 -8.05 -2.57
CA VAL A 17 -0.60 -7.71 -3.02
C VAL A 17 -0.60 -6.28 -3.54
N PRO A 18 -1.40 -5.94 -4.59
CA PRO A 18 -1.46 -4.58 -5.11
C PRO A 18 -1.70 -3.49 -4.06
N TYR A 19 -1.16 -2.29 -4.29
CA TYR A 19 -1.34 -1.16 -3.38
C TYR A 19 -2.79 -0.66 -3.28
N ARG A 20 -3.62 -0.90 -4.30
CA ARG A 20 -5.04 -0.58 -4.24
C ARG A 20 -5.79 -1.77 -3.65
N ASP A 21 -6.65 -1.49 -2.67
CA ASP A 21 -7.50 -2.51 -2.07
C ASP A 21 -8.71 -2.79 -2.98
N GLY A 22 -8.49 -3.66 -3.96
CA GLY A 22 -9.49 -4.14 -4.93
C GLY A 22 -9.89 -3.13 -6.00
N ASP A 23 -10.80 -3.58 -6.88
CA ASP A 23 -11.46 -2.76 -7.92
C ASP A 23 -12.73 -2.08 -7.42
N ALA A 24 -12.95 -2.06 -6.10
CA ALA A 24 -14.14 -1.47 -5.51
C ALA A 24 -14.29 -0.01 -6.00
N PRO A 25 -15.44 0.35 -6.60
CA PRO A 25 -15.65 1.69 -7.11
C PRO A 25 -15.33 2.74 -6.03
N LEU A 26 -14.68 3.83 -6.42
CA LEU A 26 -14.49 4.98 -5.50
C LEU A 26 -15.82 5.43 -4.90
N GLU A 27 -16.91 5.18 -5.61
CA GLU A 27 -18.28 5.51 -5.22
C GLU A 27 -18.72 4.83 -3.92
N ASP A 28 -18.15 3.69 -3.55
CA ASP A 28 -18.50 2.99 -2.31
C ASP A 28 -17.61 3.40 -1.13
N THR A 29 -16.64 4.31 -1.34
CA THR A 29 -15.78 4.78 -0.25
C THR A 29 -16.52 5.80 0.63
N PRO A 30 -16.70 5.54 1.93
CA PRO A 30 -17.42 6.45 2.84
C PRO A 30 -16.59 7.69 3.24
N ALA A 31 -15.26 7.64 3.09
CA ALA A 31 -14.37 8.71 3.52
C ALA A 31 -14.23 9.82 2.46
N LEU A 32 -14.37 11.08 2.89
CA LEU A 32 -14.07 12.28 2.11
C LEU A 32 -12.76 12.90 2.56
N CYS A 33 -11.90 13.25 1.61
CA CYS A 33 -10.70 14.00 1.89
C CYS A 33 -10.99 15.50 2.13
N LYS A 34 -9.95 16.29 2.46
CA LYS A 34 -10.08 17.74 2.65
C LYS A 34 -10.55 18.48 1.38
N CYS A 35 -10.33 17.89 0.19
CA CYS A 35 -10.88 18.39 -1.08
C CYS A 35 -12.39 18.13 -1.25
N LYS A 36 -13.06 17.49 -0.29
CA LYS A 36 -14.47 17.05 -0.37
C LYS A 36 -14.75 16.04 -1.49
N LEU A 37 -13.70 15.31 -1.90
CA LEU A 37 -13.78 14.20 -2.86
C LEU A 37 -13.65 12.86 -2.13
N LYS A 38 -14.29 11.81 -2.66
CA LYS A 38 -14.14 10.43 -2.16
C LYS A 38 -12.68 10.00 -2.19
N CYS A 39 -12.23 9.43 -1.07
CA CYS A 39 -10.89 8.89 -0.93
C CYS A 39 -10.70 7.63 -1.78
N ILE A 40 -9.45 7.30 -2.07
CA ILE A 40 -9.07 5.97 -2.53
C ILE A 40 -8.66 5.12 -1.34
N LYS A 41 -8.83 3.81 -1.46
CA LYS A 41 -8.40 2.82 -0.46
C LYS A 41 -7.07 2.21 -0.87
N LEU A 42 -6.06 2.34 -0.01
CA LEU A 42 -4.70 1.84 -0.25
C LEU A 42 -4.27 0.87 0.84
N ILE A 43 -3.32 0.00 0.50
CA ILE A 43 -2.65 -0.94 1.40
C ILE A 43 -1.22 -0.45 1.63
N SER A 44 -0.80 -0.37 2.90
CA SER A 44 0.59 -0.06 3.24
C SER A 44 1.44 -1.32 3.21
N TRP A 45 2.64 -1.23 2.62
CA TRP A 45 3.66 -2.29 2.65
C TRP A 45 4.97 -1.81 3.27
N ASN A 46 4.93 -0.73 4.05
CA ASN A 46 6.07 -0.31 4.85
C ASN A 46 6.27 -1.25 6.04
N VAL A 47 7.47 -1.20 6.63
CA VAL A 47 7.88 -2.10 7.72
C VAL A 47 7.05 -1.88 8.99
N ASP A 48 6.57 -0.65 9.21
CA ASP A 48 5.84 -0.29 10.44
C ASP A 48 4.37 -0.69 10.39
N TYR A 49 3.74 -0.64 9.20
CA TYR A 49 2.31 -0.90 9.00
C TYR A 49 2.06 -1.84 7.80
N PRO A 50 2.66 -3.04 7.76
CA PRO A 50 2.53 -3.97 6.64
C PRO A 50 1.10 -4.49 6.53
N GLY A 51 0.55 -4.54 5.31
CA GLY A 51 -0.79 -5.02 5.02
C GLY A 51 -1.94 -4.13 5.50
N ARG A 52 -1.65 -3.02 6.19
CA ARG A 52 -2.67 -2.17 6.82
C ARG A 52 -3.34 -1.26 5.80
N ARG A 53 -4.67 -1.23 5.76
CA ARG A 53 -5.44 -0.40 4.83
C ARG A 53 -5.68 1.01 5.36
N TYR A 54 -5.68 1.97 4.45
CA TYR A 54 -5.94 3.38 4.75
C TYR A 54 -6.65 4.09 3.59
N TYR A 55 -7.40 5.12 3.90
CA TYR A 55 -7.92 6.09 2.95
C TYR A 55 -6.85 7.13 2.63
N ARG A 56 -6.74 7.52 1.35
CA ARG A 56 -5.86 8.59 0.89
C ARG A 56 -6.60 9.51 -0.08
N CYS A 57 -6.15 10.75 -0.20
CA CYS A 57 -6.62 11.65 -1.26
C CYS A 57 -6.46 10.98 -2.64
N ARG A 58 -7.50 11.02 -3.47
CA ARG A 58 -7.46 10.50 -4.84
C ARG A 58 -6.44 11.20 -5.75
N ASN A 59 -6.00 12.40 -5.36
CA ASN A 59 -4.98 13.19 -6.05
C ASN A 59 -3.58 12.95 -5.45
N VAL A 60 -3.37 11.86 -4.69
CA VAL A 60 -2.07 11.55 -4.09
C VAL A 60 -0.95 11.56 -5.14
N GLY A 61 0.14 12.24 -4.83
CA GLY A 61 1.29 12.38 -5.74
C GLY A 61 1.14 13.46 -6.82
N THR A 62 0.03 14.20 -6.87
CA THR A 62 -0.13 15.38 -7.73
C THR A 62 -0.01 16.69 -6.93
N ALA A 63 0.06 17.83 -7.63
CA ALA A 63 0.06 19.15 -7.01
C ALA A 63 -1.24 19.47 -6.23
N GLN A 64 -2.31 18.69 -6.42
CA GLN A 64 -3.61 18.86 -5.76
C GLN A 64 -3.81 17.89 -4.57
N ASP A 65 -2.76 17.20 -4.13
CA ASP A 65 -2.82 16.33 -2.97
C ASP A 65 -3.04 17.13 -1.68
N CYS A 66 -4.18 16.94 -1.03
CA CYS A 66 -4.47 17.59 0.26
C CYS A 66 -3.87 16.88 1.49
N ASN A 67 -3.05 15.85 1.27
CA ASN A 67 -2.38 15.07 2.31
C ASN A 67 -3.33 14.38 3.32
N HIS A 68 -4.61 14.20 2.97
CA HIS A 68 -5.54 13.44 3.79
C HIS A 68 -5.12 11.96 3.85
N LEU A 69 -5.06 11.40 5.06
CA LEU A 69 -4.77 10.01 5.37
C LEU A 69 -5.59 9.59 6.59
N GLU A 70 -6.27 8.45 6.51
CA GLU A 70 -7.04 7.87 7.61
C GLU A 70 -6.88 6.35 7.60
N TRP A 71 -6.49 5.75 8.73
CA TRP A 71 -6.33 4.30 8.83
C TRP A 71 -7.69 3.60 8.95
N ILE A 72 -7.89 2.52 8.18
CA ILE A 72 -9.11 1.70 8.20
C ILE A 72 -8.94 0.57 9.22
N ASP A 73 -7.87 -0.19 9.07
CA ASP A 73 -7.57 -1.29 9.98
C ASP A 73 -6.92 -0.75 11.26
N PRO A 74 -7.11 -1.39 12.42
CA PRO A 74 -6.38 -1.03 13.64
C PRO A 74 -4.88 -1.27 13.50
N GLN A 75 -4.09 -0.73 14.43
CA GLN A 75 -2.67 -1.04 14.46
C GLN A 75 -2.48 -2.50 14.86
N TYR A 76 -1.63 -3.21 14.12
CA TYR A 76 -1.29 -4.59 14.42
C TYR A 76 -0.32 -4.68 15.59
N ASN A 77 -0.42 -5.74 16.38
CA ASN A 77 0.60 -6.08 17.35
C ASN A 77 1.90 -6.56 16.65
N ASP A 78 2.99 -6.66 17.41
CA ASP A 78 4.28 -7.05 16.86
C ASP A 78 4.28 -8.43 16.20
N PHE A 79 3.51 -9.38 16.74
CA PHE A 79 3.39 -10.71 16.13
C PHE A 79 2.80 -10.64 14.72
N LEU A 80 1.66 -9.97 14.54
CA LEU A 80 1.01 -9.82 13.24
C LEU A 80 1.86 -8.98 12.29
N ARG A 81 2.52 -7.93 12.78
CA ARG A 81 3.45 -7.11 11.99
C ARG A 81 4.58 -7.97 11.42
N THR A 82 5.25 -8.76 12.27
CA THR A 82 6.33 -9.66 11.85
C THR A 82 5.85 -10.72 10.88
N LEU A 83 4.74 -11.40 11.20
CA LEU A 83 4.17 -12.45 10.33
C LEU A 83 3.84 -11.91 8.93
N LEU A 84 3.21 -10.74 8.83
CA LEU A 84 2.85 -10.14 7.54
C LEU A 84 4.09 -9.74 6.73
N LEU A 85 5.16 -9.28 7.39
CA LEU A 85 6.43 -8.99 6.71
C LEU A 85 7.13 -10.24 6.21
N ASP A 86 7.17 -11.30 7.01
CA ASP A 86 7.81 -12.56 6.63
C ASP A 86 7.10 -13.18 5.42
N LEU A 87 5.76 -13.18 5.44
CA LEU A 87 4.95 -13.63 4.30
C LEU A 87 5.18 -12.75 3.07
N ALA A 88 5.22 -11.43 3.22
CA ALA A 88 5.50 -10.51 2.13
C ALA A 88 6.88 -10.79 1.50
N ASN A 89 7.90 -11.01 2.33
CA ASN A 89 9.25 -11.32 1.89
C ASN A 89 9.34 -12.67 1.18
N ALA A 90 8.64 -13.69 1.69
CA ALA A 90 8.54 -14.99 1.03
C ALA A 90 7.91 -14.87 -0.36
N VAL A 91 6.79 -14.14 -0.49
CA VAL A 91 6.12 -13.89 -1.79
C VAL A 91 7.04 -13.15 -2.75
N ARG A 92 7.74 -12.09 -2.30
CA ARG A 92 8.70 -11.36 -3.13
C ARG A 92 9.84 -12.25 -3.62
N LYS A 93 10.37 -13.12 -2.75
CA LYS A 93 11.40 -14.10 -3.11
C LYS A 93 10.89 -15.03 -4.20
N LEU A 94 9.71 -15.63 -4.00
CA LEU A 94 9.11 -16.55 -4.97
C LEU A 94 8.86 -15.88 -6.33
N LYS A 95 8.34 -14.64 -6.35
CA LYS A 95 8.15 -13.87 -7.60
C LYS A 95 9.47 -13.65 -8.34
N ARG A 96 10.55 -13.31 -7.62
CA ARG A 96 11.89 -13.13 -8.22
C ARG A 96 12.45 -14.45 -8.77
N ASP A 97 12.34 -15.53 -8.01
CA ASP A 97 12.88 -16.83 -8.42
C ASP A 97 12.14 -17.35 -9.66
N PHE A 98 10.80 -17.26 -9.68
CA PHE A 98 9.99 -17.59 -10.86
C PHE A 98 10.33 -16.73 -12.09
N ALA A 99 10.57 -15.42 -11.90
CA ALA A 99 10.96 -14.53 -13.00
C ALA A 99 12.32 -14.94 -13.60
N LYS A 100 13.29 -15.34 -12.77
CA LYS A 100 14.61 -15.84 -13.21
C LYS A 100 14.49 -17.14 -13.97
N GLU A 101 13.74 -18.12 -13.45
CA GLU A 101 13.53 -19.42 -14.10
C GLU A 101 12.88 -19.27 -15.47
N ARG A 102 11.86 -18.40 -15.59
CA ARG A 102 11.21 -18.09 -16.87
C ARG A 102 12.16 -17.47 -17.87
N GLN A 103 13.07 -16.60 -17.43
CA GLN A 103 14.06 -15.95 -18.30
C GLN A 103 15.16 -16.89 -18.78
N ALA A 104 15.53 -17.88 -17.95
CA ALA A 104 16.51 -18.91 -18.32
C ALA A 104 15.94 -19.98 -19.28
N SER A 105 14.61 -20.01 -19.47
CA SER A 105 13.89 -20.97 -20.32
C SER A 105 13.52 -20.40 -21.71
N ILE A 106 13.95 -19.17 -22.01
CA ILE A 106 13.77 -18.45 -23.28
C ILE A 106 15.14 -18.33 -23.94
#